data_AF-A0A3G3GXU2-F1
#
_entry.id   AF-A0A3G3GXU2-F1
#
_cell.length_a   1.000
_cell.length_b   1.000
_cell.length_c   1.000
_cell.angle_alpha   90.00
_cell.angle_beta   90.00
_cell.angle_gamma   90.00
#
_symmetry.space_group_name_H-M   'P 1'
#
loop_
_entity.id
_entity.type
_entity.pdbx_description
1 polymer ?
#
loop_
_entity_poly.entity_id
_entity_poly.type
_entity_poly.pdbx_seq_one_letter_code
_entity_poly.pdbx_strand_id
1 'polypeptide(L)'
;MNSLFTIEEILVLADIPASLHTTFLRVANGLHQHADYPKEKVLALFARMLENPKKFAYSKNKVTNLAKAIYDLQKEKVFIPLSETGKSFFPPPEPAFVLNTSEKQEVTAFDLREEPLPYAIFGREHIEQGALDQMKTAASLPISIAGALMPDAHQGYGLPIGGVLATHPETVIPYAVGVDIACRMCMSIFDLPADFFKREPHLLKRTLVENTKFGIGGETGKKFDESVMDLPEWRATKIIRDLKDKAYRQLGTSGTGNHFVEWGVVEVFEQDDLLGLPVGNYLALLSHSGSRGFGGTVAGYYSKLAMQKTRLPKSAAHLAWLDLNTEEGQEYWIAMNLAGEYASANHHEIHAKIARELREKPLKMVENHHNFAWKETLSNGEEVMVHRKGATPAGPNDLGIIPGSMTQPGFVVRGKGHDTALNSASHGAGRVMSRTKAFENITRHQLNKILEETNIQLIGGDLDEAPMVYKNIETVIAAQQDLVKVLAKFSPKIVRMADANRKEGRED
;
A
#
# COMPACT_ATOMS: atom_id res chain seq x y z
N MET A 1 27.76 13.76 -21.82
CA MET A 1 28.42 14.07 -20.53
C MET A 1 27.76 15.32 -20.00
N ASN A 2 27.07 15.25 -18.86
CA ASN A 2 26.45 16.43 -18.25
C ASN A 2 27.55 17.37 -17.76
N SER A 3 27.45 18.66 -18.07
CA SER A 3 28.45 19.67 -17.70
C SER A 3 28.49 19.84 -16.17
N LEU A 4 29.70 19.91 -15.61
CA LEU A 4 29.89 20.20 -14.19
C LEU A 4 29.33 21.58 -13.84
N PHE A 5 28.97 21.76 -12.56
CA PHE A 5 28.69 23.06 -11.98
C PHE A 5 29.95 23.92 -11.90
N THR A 6 29.84 25.19 -12.30
CA THR A 6 30.83 26.21 -11.99
C THR A 6 30.44 26.98 -10.72
N ILE A 7 31.38 27.69 -10.11
CA ILE A 7 31.08 28.45 -8.89
C ILE A 7 30.20 29.65 -9.20
N GLU A 8 30.37 30.25 -10.38
CA GLU A 8 29.57 31.36 -10.88
C GLU A 8 28.09 30.98 -10.96
N GLU A 9 27.78 29.76 -11.45
CA GLU A 9 26.41 29.24 -11.48
C GLU A 9 25.76 29.18 -10.08
N ILE A 10 26.55 28.94 -9.04
CA ILE A 10 26.07 28.85 -7.65
C ILE A 10 26.00 30.25 -7.02
N LEU A 11 26.96 31.13 -7.29
CA LEU A 11 27.02 32.49 -6.76
C LEU A 11 25.90 33.39 -7.27
N VAL A 12 25.22 33.00 -8.35
CA VAL A 12 23.95 33.61 -8.75
C VAL A 12 22.91 33.54 -7.62
N LEU A 13 22.95 32.54 -6.74
CA LEU A 13 21.98 32.38 -5.65
C LEU A 13 22.15 33.41 -4.53
N ALA A 14 23.39 33.71 -4.13
CA ALA A 14 23.71 34.58 -3.01
C ALA A 14 25.21 34.91 -2.97
N ASP A 15 25.58 35.91 -2.17
CA ASP A 15 26.98 36.21 -1.85
C ASP A 15 27.55 35.17 -0.87
N ILE A 16 27.91 34.00 -1.40
CA ILE A 16 28.38 32.85 -0.62
C ILE A 16 29.87 33.06 -0.27
N PRO A 17 30.26 32.93 1.01
CA PRO A 17 31.65 33.05 1.43
C PRO A 17 32.59 32.07 0.71
N ALA A 18 33.78 32.53 0.35
CA ALA A 18 34.81 31.74 -0.33
C ALA A 18 35.14 30.42 0.40
N SER A 19 35.05 30.41 1.74
CA SER A 19 35.26 29.22 2.57
C SER A 19 34.26 28.08 2.27
N LEU A 20 33.09 28.38 1.70
CA LEU A 20 32.06 27.40 1.37
C LEU A 20 32.05 26.99 -0.11
N HIS A 21 32.77 27.69 -1.00
CA HIS A 21 32.73 27.46 -2.46
C HIS A 21 33.02 26.01 -2.85
N THR A 22 34.12 25.45 -2.34
CA THR A 22 34.49 24.05 -2.58
C THR A 22 33.43 23.07 -2.10
N THR A 23 32.78 23.37 -0.96
CA THR A 23 31.73 22.50 -0.41
C THR A 23 30.47 22.57 -1.27
N PHE A 24 30.04 23.76 -1.68
CA PHE A 24 28.91 23.96 -2.60
C PHE A 24 29.13 23.24 -3.93
N LEU A 25 30.29 23.40 -4.56
CA LEU A 25 30.64 22.72 -5.82
C LEU A 25 30.61 21.19 -5.66
N ARG A 26 31.19 20.67 -4.57
CA ARG A 26 31.20 19.23 -4.29
C ARG A 26 29.78 18.68 -4.15
N VAL A 27 28.92 19.36 -3.40
CA VAL A 27 27.52 18.93 -3.20
C VAL A 27 26.72 19.07 -4.50
N ALA A 28 26.87 20.17 -5.24
CA ALA A 28 26.17 20.41 -6.50
C ALA A 28 26.50 19.34 -7.55
N ASN A 29 27.79 19.06 -7.76
CA ASN A 29 28.24 18.03 -8.69
C ASN A 29 27.85 16.63 -8.22
N GLY A 30 27.88 16.36 -6.91
CA GLY A 30 27.38 15.10 -6.36
C GLY A 30 25.87 14.89 -6.61
N LEU A 31 25.06 15.94 -6.47
CA LEU A 31 23.63 15.90 -6.79
C LEU A 31 23.41 15.73 -8.31
N HIS A 32 24.13 16.48 -9.12
CA HIS A 32 23.94 16.45 -10.57
C HIS A 32 24.39 15.12 -11.20
N GLN A 33 25.56 14.61 -10.80
CA GLN A 33 26.18 13.45 -11.45
C GLN A 33 25.77 12.13 -10.82
N HIS A 34 25.55 12.08 -9.50
CA HIS A 34 25.25 10.83 -8.80
C HIS A 34 23.80 10.71 -8.35
N ALA A 35 23.08 11.83 -8.22
CA ALA A 35 21.64 11.82 -7.93
C ALA A 35 20.79 12.11 -9.17
N ASP A 36 21.40 12.40 -10.32
CA ASP A 36 20.74 12.74 -11.58
C ASP A 36 19.77 13.93 -11.47
N TYR A 37 20.10 14.90 -10.61
CA TYR A 37 19.27 16.11 -10.47
C TYR A 37 19.60 17.09 -11.61
N PRO A 38 18.61 17.60 -12.36
CA PRO A 38 18.83 18.70 -13.30
C PRO A 38 19.42 19.92 -12.60
N LYS A 39 20.22 20.74 -13.31
CA LYS A 39 20.90 21.89 -12.70
C LYS A 39 19.91 22.83 -11.97
N GLU A 40 18.76 23.08 -12.57
CA GLU A 40 17.67 23.88 -12.00
C GLU A 40 17.16 23.32 -10.66
N LYS A 41 16.98 21.99 -10.56
CA LYS A 41 16.55 21.30 -9.33
C LYS A 41 17.60 21.47 -8.22
N VAL A 42 18.89 21.45 -8.56
CA VAL A 42 20.00 21.69 -7.61
C VAL A 42 19.99 23.14 -7.12
N LEU A 43 19.87 24.12 -8.02
CA LEU A 43 19.83 25.53 -7.67
C LEU A 43 18.62 25.88 -6.79
N ALA A 44 17.44 25.35 -7.12
CA ALA A 44 16.23 25.51 -6.30
C ALA A 44 16.38 24.89 -4.90
N LEU A 45 17.05 23.74 -4.79
CA LEU A 45 17.35 23.11 -3.49
C LEU A 45 18.28 23.98 -2.65
N PHE A 46 19.33 24.55 -3.26
CA PHE A 46 20.24 25.46 -2.58
C PHE A 46 19.56 26.78 -2.17
N ALA A 47 18.71 27.34 -3.02
CA ALA A 47 17.93 28.53 -2.68
C ALA A 47 17.06 28.29 -1.42
N ARG A 48 16.32 27.17 -1.38
CA ARG A 48 15.52 26.77 -0.20
C ARG A 48 16.38 26.55 1.06
N MET A 49 17.58 26.00 0.89
CA MET A 49 18.52 25.77 1.99
C MET A 49 19.09 27.07 2.56
N LEU A 50 19.47 28.03 1.70
CA LEU A 50 19.97 29.33 2.11
C LEU A 50 18.89 30.15 2.85
N GLU A 51 17.64 30.05 2.41
CA GLU A 51 16.49 30.70 3.05
C GLU A 51 16.18 30.14 4.45
N ASN A 52 16.28 28.81 4.64
CA ASN A 52 15.99 28.16 5.92
C ASN A 52 17.01 27.07 6.28
N PRO A 53 18.26 27.42 6.59
CA PRO A 53 19.33 26.44 6.78
C PRO A 53 19.10 25.55 8.01
N LYS A 54 18.41 26.07 9.03
CA LYS A 54 18.00 25.28 10.22
C LYS A 54 17.18 24.06 9.83
N LYS A 55 16.20 24.19 8.92
CA LYS A 55 15.38 23.06 8.45
C LYS A 55 16.23 21.97 7.78
N PHE A 56 17.24 22.36 7.01
CA PHE A 56 18.09 21.42 6.27
C PHE A 56 19.21 20.80 7.12
N ALA A 57 19.66 21.50 8.16
CA ALA A 57 20.70 21.03 9.08
C ALA A 57 20.29 19.81 9.91
N TYR A 58 18.98 19.56 10.09
CA TYR A 58 18.46 18.45 10.90
C TYR A 58 17.68 17.38 10.12
N SER A 59 17.52 17.51 8.80
CA SER A 59 16.65 16.65 7.97
C SER A 59 17.34 15.42 7.35
N LYS A 60 18.59 15.10 7.73
CA LYS A 60 19.34 13.91 7.27
C LYS A 60 19.25 13.65 5.74
N ASN A 61 19.60 14.65 4.94
CA ASN A 61 19.61 14.58 3.48
C ASN A 61 21.00 14.91 2.89
N LYS A 62 21.12 14.89 1.56
CA LYS A 62 22.38 15.09 0.83
C LYS A 62 22.99 16.49 1.02
N VAL A 63 22.22 17.48 1.50
CA VAL A 63 22.69 18.84 1.77
C VAL A 63 22.87 19.15 3.26
N THR A 64 22.56 18.21 4.17
CA THR A 64 22.56 18.45 5.62
C THR A 64 23.87 18.99 6.16
N ASN A 65 25.03 18.47 5.72
CA ASN A 65 26.32 18.97 6.20
C ASN A 65 26.60 20.41 5.72
N LEU A 66 26.21 20.73 4.48
CA LEU A 66 26.33 22.07 3.93
C LEU A 66 25.38 23.04 4.65
N ALA A 67 24.14 22.63 4.87
CA ALA A 67 23.15 23.39 5.63
C ALA A 67 23.59 23.65 7.08
N LYS A 68 24.24 22.67 7.72
CA LYS A 68 24.79 22.82 9.06
C LYS A 68 25.89 23.87 9.10
N ALA A 69 26.82 23.85 8.13
CA ALA A 69 27.86 24.88 8.02
C ALA A 69 27.27 26.29 7.85
N ILE A 70 26.23 26.44 7.01
CA ILE A 70 25.52 27.71 6.83
C ILE A 70 24.78 28.11 8.12
N TYR A 71 24.14 27.17 8.80
CA TYR A 71 23.42 27.44 10.06
C TYR A 71 24.38 27.84 11.19
N ASP A 72 25.57 27.26 11.24
CA ASP A 72 26.60 27.64 12.21
C ASP A 72 27.15 29.05 11.93
N LEU A 73 27.35 29.43 10.66
CA LEU A 73 27.65 30.83 10.28
C LEU A 73 26.55 31.82 10.72
N GLN A 74 25.28 31.43 10.62
CA GLN A 74 24.18 32.28 11.10
C GLN A 74 24.24 32.49 12.62
N LYS A 75 24.69 31.50 13.41
CA LYS A 75 24.91 31.68 14.86
C LYS A 75 26.03 32.68 15.14
N GLU A 76 27.01 32.76 14.24
CA GLU A 76 28.09 33.74 14.25
C GLU A 76 27.67 35.09 13.62
N LYS A 77 26.37 35.29 13.33
CA LYS A 77 25.78 36.49 12.72
C LYS A 77 26.24 36.75 11.27
N VAL A 78 26.75 35.74 10.58
CA VAL A 78 27.03 35.80 9.14
C VAL A 78 25.82 35.25 8.39
N PHE A 79 25.10 36.13 7.71
CA PHE A 79 23.92 35.79 6.92
C PHE A 79 24.25 35.77 5.43
N ILE A 80 23.68 34.79 4.72
CA ILE A 80 23.86 34.63 3.27
C ILE A 80 22.47 34.78 2.63
N PRO A 81 21.95 36.01 2.48
CA PRO A 81 20.63 36.24 1.92
C PRO A 81 20.61 35.91 0.42
N LEU A 82 19.47 35.45 -0.07
CA LEU A 82 19.29 35.22 -1.51
C LEU A 82 19.40 36.54 -2.29
N SER A 83 20.11 36.49 -3.42
CA SER A 83 20.07 37.55 -4.42
C SER A 83 18.68 37.60 -5.10
N GLU A 84 18.40 38.64 -5.88
CA GLU A 84 17.15 38.70 -6.67
C GLU A 84 17.01 37.51 -7.63
N THR A 85 18.11 37.07 -8.26
CA THR A 85 18.11 35.86 -9.08
C THR A 85 18.00 34.60 -8.21
N GLY A 86 18.60 34.57 -7.02
CA GLY A 86 18.42 33.48 -6.05
C GLY A 86 16.97 33.31 -5.62
N LYS A 87 16.23 34.40 -5.47
CA LYS A 87 14.79 34.39 -5.19
C LYS A 87 13.96 33.87 -6.35
N SER A 88 14.38 34.00 -7.62
CA SER A 88 13.64 33.39 -8.74
C SER A 88 13.77 31.87 -8.78
N PHE A 89 14.85 31.30 -8.20
CA PHE A 89 14.99 29.87 -7.93
C PHE A 89 14.23 29.42 -6.67
N PHE A 90 13.71 30.36 -5.88
CA PHE A 90 12.78 30.08 -4.79
C PHE A 90 11.37 30.08 -5.38
N PRO A 91 10.76 28.92 -5.68
CA PRO A 91 9.39 28.92 -6.16
C PRO A 91 8.49 29.63 -5.13
N PRO A 92 7.47 30.39 -5.56
CA PRO A 92 6.53 31.01 -4.64
C PRO A 92 6.04 29.93 -3.65
N PRO A 93 5.75 30.29 -2.37
CA PRO A 93 5.24 29.32 -1.42
C PRO A 93 4.06 28.62 -2.09
N GLU A 94 4.21 27.31 -2.32
CA GLU A 94 3.18 26.56 -3.03
C GLU A 94 1.86 26.79 -2.29
N PRO A 95 0.77 27.10 -3.01
CA PRO A 95 -0.47 27.50 -2.38
C PRO A 95 -0.86 26.48 -1.32
N ALA A 96 -1.36 26.98 -0.19
CA ALA A 96 -1.86 26.13 0.87
C ALA A 96 -2.88 25.17 0.26
N PHE A 97 -2.78 23.89 0.61
CA PHE A 97 -3.77 22.93 0.17
C PHE A 97 -5.11 23.32 0.79
N VAL A 98 -6.10 23.60 -0.03
CA VAL A 98 -7.42 24.06 0.41
C VAL A 98 -8.33 22.83 0.48
N LEU A 99 -8.85 22.54 1.67
CA LEU A 99 -9.90 21.54 1.83
C LEU A 99 -11.21 22.10 1.26
N ASN A 100 -12.07 21.21 0.75
CA ASN A 100 -13.35 21.59 0.16
C ASN A 100 -14.34 22.21 1.15
N THR A 101 -14.07 22.07 2.45
CA THR A 101 -14.92 22.53 3.55
C THR A 101 -14.05 22.92 4.75
N SER A 102 -14.55 23.86 5.55
CA SER A 102 -14.01 24.19 6.87
C SER A 102 -14.96 23.81 8.01
N GLU A 103 -16.07 23.16 7.68
CA GLU A 103 -17.05 22.69 8.66
C GLU A 103 -16.47 21.50 9.43
N LYS A 104 -16.65 21.47 10.74
CA LYS A 104 -16.16 20.37 11.59
C LYS A 104 -17.28 19.40 11.89
N GLN A 105 -16.97 18.11 11.88
CA GLN A 105 -17.93 17.10 12.27
C GLN A 105 -18.34 17.27 13.73
N GLU A 106 -19.64 17.35 13.98
CA GLU A 106 -20.21 17.38 15.33
C GLU A 106 -20.10 16.00 16.00
N VAL A 107 -20.08 16.00 17.34
CA VAL A 107 -20.13 14.74 18.09
C VAL A 107 -21.57 14.27 18.19
N THR A 108 -21.91 13.20 17.49
CA THR A 108 -23.27 12.67 17.41
C THR A 108 -23.31 11.20 17.86
N ALA A 109 -24.36 10.83 18.58
CA ALA A 109 -24.63 9.46 18.99
C ALA A 109 -25.71 8.83 18.11
N PHE A 110 -25.51 7.57 17.73
CA PHE A 110 -26.43 6.82 16.90
C PHE A 110 -26.68 5.44 17.48
N ASP A 111 -27.91 4.97 17.36
CA ASP A 111 -28.28 3.58 17.64
C ASP A 111 -28.22 2.72 16.37
N LEU A 112 -28.18 1.41 16.57
CA LEU A 112 -28.29 0.45 15.47
C LEU A 112 -29.76 0.22 15.12
N ARG A 113 -30.02 -0.12 13.86
CA ARG A 113 -31.32 -0.62 13.42
C ARG A 113 -31.66 -1.91 14.18
N GLU A 114 -32.94 -2.08 14.50
CA GLU A 114 -33.44 -3.30 15.17
C GLU A 114 -33.17 -4.55 14.31
N GLU A 115 -33.43 -4.44 13.01
CA GLU A 115 -33.15 -5.49 12.03
C GLU A 115 -32.01 -5.06 11.08
N PRO A 116 -31.03 -5.94 10.81
CA PRO A 116 -29.99 -5.67 9.81
C PRO A 116 -30.60 -5.60 8.42
N LEU A 117 -29.99 -4.82 7.52
CA LEU A 117 -30.35 -4.91 6.11
C LEU A 117 -30.06 -6.32 5.55
N PRO A 118 -30.82 -6.79 4.56
CA PRO A 118 -30.45 -7.97 3.79
C PRO A 118 -29.10 -7.78 3.09
N TYR A 119 -28.26 -8.82 3.09
CA TYR A 119 -26.99 -8.85 2.36
C TYR A 119 -26.70 -10.25 1.83
N ALA A 120 -25.97 -10.32 0.73
CA ALA A 120 -25.56 -11.60 0.14
C ALA A 120 -24.39 -12.22 0.92
N ILE A 121 -24.36 -13.56 1.01
CA ILE A 121 -23.26 -14.31 1.61
C ILE A 121 -22.87 -15.41 0.64
N PHE A 122 -21.61 -15.42 0.24
CA PHE A 122 -21.04 -16.42 -0.66
C PHE A 122 -20.19 -17.40 0.15
N GLY A 123 -20.38 -18.71 -0.05
CA GLY A 123 -19.65 -19.76 0.69
C GLY A 123 -19.92 -19.76 2.20
N ARG A 124 -21.18 -19.56 2.61
CA ARG A 124 -21.60 -19.42 4.03
C ARG A 124 -21.07 -20.54 4.94
N GLU A 125 -21.04 -21.77 4.44
CA GLU A 125 -20.58 -22.97 5.12
C GLU A 125 -19.09 -22.95 5.51
N HIS A 126 -18.32 -22.02 4.94
CA HIS A 126 -16.89 -21.83 5.19
C HIS A 126 -16.56 -20.58 5.99
N ILE A 127 -17.58 -19.89 6.53
CA ILE A 127 -17.42 -18.63 7.26
C ILE A 127 -17.74 -18.85 8.73
N GLU A 128 -16.85 -18.40 9.62
CA GLU A 128 -17.03 -18.52 11.06
C GLU A 128 -18.10 -17.57 11.61
N GLN A 129 -18.70 -17.93 12.74
CA GLN A 129 -19.78 -17.16 13.36
C GLN A 129 -19.37 -15.71 13.70
N GLY A 130 -18.14 -15.50 14.16
CA GLY A 130 -17.64 -14.16 14.49
C GLY A 130 -17.63 -13.20 13.29
N ALA A 131 -17.32 -13.69 12.08
CA ALA A 131 -17.39 -12.90 10.86
C ALA A 131 -18.85 -12.59 10.46
N LEU A 132 -19.75 -13.56 10.63
CA LEU A 132 -21.19 -13.37 10.38
C LEU A 132 -21.78 -12.31 11.33
N ASP A 133 -21.42 -12.34 12.61
CA ASP A 133 -21.89 -11.39 13.62
C ASP A 133 -21.36 -9.97 13.35
N GLN A 134 -20.10 -9.85 12.90
CA GLN A 134 -19.52 -8.57 12.48
C GLN A 134 -20.24 -8.00 11.26
N MET A 135 -20.52 -8.81 10.24
CA MET A 135 -21.27 -8.37 9.06
C MET A 135 -22.70 -7.97 9.42
N LYS A 136 -23.36 -8.72 10.31
CA LYS A 136 -24.70 -8.38 10.83
C LYS A 136 -24.68 -7.00 11.50
N THR A 137 -23.69 -6.76 12.37
CA THR A 137 -23.53 -5.47 13.05
C THR A 137 -23.32 -4.33 12.06
N ALA A 138 -22.50 -4.54 11.02
CA ALA A 138 -22.28 -3.57 9.95
C ALA A 138 -23.56 -3.28 9.14
N ALA A 139 -24.34 -4.31 8.82
CA ALA A 139 -25.62 -4.14 8.11
C ALA A 139 -26.69 -3.43 8.95
N SER A 140 -26.56 -3.40 10.28
CA SER A 140 -27.44 -2.70 11.21
C SER A 140 -27.09 -1.22 11.43
N LEU A 141 -26.00 -0.69 10.85
CA LEU A 141 -25.71 0.75 10.98
C LEU A 141 -26.79 1.59 10.30
N PRO A 142 -27.15 2.77 10.85
CA PRO A 142 -28.18 3.62 10.25
C PRO A 142 -27.79 4.18 8.88
N ILE A 143 -26.50 4.16 8.53
CA ILE A 143 -25.96 4.65 7.26
C ILE A 143 -25.77 3.57 6.20
N SER A 144 -25.95 2.28 6.56
CA SER A 144 -25.74 1.18 5.62
C SER A 144 -26.85 1.14 4.58
N ILE A 145 -26.50 0.84 3.33
CA ILE A 145 -27.42 0.76 2.19
C ILE A 145 -27.46 -0.66 1.62
N ALA A 146 -26.31 -1.30 1.49
CA ALA A 146 -26.19 -2.68 1.02
C ALA A 146 -24.93 -3.35 1.59
N GLY A 147 -24.85 -4.67 1.47
CA GLY A 147 -23.65 -5.38 1.87
C GLY A 147 -23.51 -6.73 1.17
N ALA A 148 -22.30 -7.28 1.24
CA ALA A 148 -21.99 -8.62 0.82
C ALA A 148 -20.85 -9.21 1.67
N LEU A 149 -20.82 -10.53 1.80
CA LEU A 149 -19.77 -11.25 2.51
C LEU A 149 -19.17 -12.32 1.59
N MET A 150 -17.86 -12.25 1.40
CA MET A 150 -17.10 -13.10 0.47
C MET A 150 -16.73 -14.45 1.12
N PRO A 151 -16.41 -15.50 0.33
CA PRO A 151 -16.15 -16.85 0.88
C PRO A 151 -14.90 -16.97 1.76
N ASP A 152 -13.94 -16.07 1.59
CA ASP A 152 -12.72 -15.97 2.40
C ASP A 152 -12.94 -15.25 3.74
N ALA A 153 -14.19 -14.88 4.04
CA ALA A 153 -14.48 -14.06 5.20
C ALA A 153 -14.09 -14.72 6.53
N HIS A 154 -13.52 -13.90 7.41
CA HIS A 154 -13.10 -14.28 8.76
C HIS A 154 -13.08 -13.06 9.67
N GLN A 155 -13.06 -13.30 10.97
CA GLN A 155 -13.19 -12.28 11.99
C GLN A 155 -12.02 -11.28 11.91
N GLY A 156 -12.37 -9.99 11.94
CA GLY A 156 -11.44 -8.86 11.97
C GLY A 156 -11.81 -7.85 13.04
N TYR A 157 -11.68 -6.55 12.73
CA TYR A 157 -12.09 -5.44 13.59
C TYR A 157 -13.11 -4.56 12.86
N GLY A 158 -14.28 -4.31 13.44
CA GLY A 158 -15.35 -3.58 12.74
C GLY A 158 -15.94 -4.45 11.63
N LEU A 159 -15.76 -4.06 10.37
CA LEU A 159 -16.11 -4.90 9.22
C LEU A 159 -15.24 -6.17 9.21
N PRO A 160 -15.81 -7.37 8.98
CA PRO A 160 -15.00 -8.59 8.86
C PRO A 160 -14.09 -8.48 7.63
N ILE A 161 -12.97 -9.21 7.66
CA ILE A 161 -12.17 -9.40 6.46
C ILE A 161 -13.00 -10.28 5.51
N GLY A 162 -13.03 -9.99 4.21
CA GLY A 162 -13.99 -10.53 3.25
C GLY A 162 -15.33 -9.77 3.22
N GLY A 163 -15.48 -8.69 4.00
CA GLY A 163 -16.70 -7.89 4.04
C GLY A 163 -16.71 -6.77 3.00
N VAL A 164 -17.90 -6.53 2.43
CA VAL A 164 -18.20 -5.39 1.56
C VAL A 164 -19.43 -4.67 2.10
N LEU A 165 -19.31 -3.37 2.32
CA LEU A 165 -20.39 -2.55 2.87
C LEU A 165 -20.56 -1.26 2.06
N ALA A 166 -21.74 -1.09 1.46
CA ALA A 166 -22.16 0.17 0.88
C ALA A 166 -22.89 1.02 1.92
N THR A 167 -22.49 2.28 2.06
CA THR A 167 -23.11 3.27 2.94
C THR A 167 -23.52 4.52 2.16
N HIS A 168 -24.17 5.48 2.82
CA HIS A 168 -24.41 6.79 2.23
C HIS A 168 -23.12 7.39 1.63
N PRO A 169 -23.21 8.09 0.48
CA PRO A 169 -22.05 8.47 -0.34
C PRO A 169 -21.07 9.41 0.36
N GLU A 170 -21.54 10.14 1.37
CA GLU A 170 -20.71 11.07 2.16
C GLU A 170 -20.21 10.46 3.48
N THR A 171 -20.37 9.15 3.69
CA THR A 171 -19.92 8.49 4.93
C THR A 171 -18.77 7.54 4.64
N VAL A 172 -17.66 7.70 5.36
CA VAL A 172 -16.50 6.83 5.25
C VAL A 172 -16.11 6.24 6.60
N ILE A 173 -15.98 4.92 6.68
CA ILE A 173 -15.65 4.17 7.90
C ILE A 173 -14.18 3.71 7.81
N PRO A 174 -13.24 4.35 8.54
CA PRO A 174 -11.81 4.03 8.41
C PRO A 174 -11.46 2.56 8.71
N TYR A 175 -12.11 1.94 9.70
CA TYR A 175 -11.87 0.52 10.02
C TYR A 175 -12.51 -0.46 9.03
N ALA A 176 -13.49 -0.02 8.25
CA ALA A 176 -14.06 -0.79 7.13
C ALA A 176 -13.19 -0.71 5.87
N VAL A 177 -12.26 0.24 5.80
CA VAL A 177 -11.14 0.21 4.85
C VAL A 177 -10.05 -0.75 5.34
N GLY A 178 -9.73 -0.68 6.64
CA GLY A 178 -8.74 -1.53 7.28
C GLY A 178 -7.47 -0.77 7.70
N VAL A 179 -6.64 -1.45 8.51
CA VAL A 179 -5.43 -0.84 9.09
C VAL A 179 -4.26 -0.74 8.11
N ASP A 180 -4.22 -1.60 7.10
CA ASP A 180 -3.31 -1.47 5.96
C ASP A 180 -4.08 -0.95 4.75
N ILE A 181 -4.26 0.37 4.74
CA ILE A 181 -4.99 1.08 3.69
C ILE A 181 -4.35 0.78 2.35
N ALA A 182 -5.18 0.44 1.36
CA ALA A 182 -4.76 0.08 0.03
C ALA A 182 -3.69 -1.01 0.04
N CYS A 183 -3.86 -2.05 0.85
CA CYS A 183 -3.13 -3.29 0.63
C CYS A 183 -3.55 -3.88 -0.74
N ARG A 184 -2.56 -4.34 -1.51
CA ARG A 184 -2.69 -4.70 -2.94
C ARG A 184 -1.92 -5.96 -3.28
N MET A 185 -2.39 -6.61 -4.33
CA MET A 185 -1.61 -7.57 -5.08
C MET A 185 -1.04 -6.89 -6.33
N CYS A 186 0.19 -7.23 -6.70
CA CYS A 186 0.77 -6.83 -7.98
C CYS A 186 1.55 -8.00 -8.59
N MET A 187 1.24 -8.35 -9.83
CA MET A 187 1.91 -9.42 -10.58
C MET A 187 2.57 -8.83 -11.82
N SER A 188 3.84 -9.16 -12.06
CA SER A 188 4.51 -8.98 -13.34
C SER A 188 4.75 -10.32 -13.99
N ILE A 189 4.24 -10.49 -15.21
CA ILE A 189 4.40 -11.69 -16.03
C ILE A 189 5.48 -11.41 -17.08
N PHE A 190 6.49 -12.26 -17.19
CA PHE A 190 7.64 -12.06 -18.07
C PHE A 190 7.61 -13.01 -19.26
N ASP A 191 8.26 -12.63 -20.36
CA ASP A 191 8.48 -13.50 -21.53
C ASP A 191 9.63 -14.49 -21.28
N LEU A 192 9.51 -15.23 -20.17
CA LEU A 192 10.49 -16.21 -19.75
C LEU A 192 9.79 -17.56 -19.55
N PRO A 193 10.43 -18.67 -19.97
CA PRO A 193 9.83 -19.98 -19.86
C PRO A 193 9.63 -20.38 -18.40
N ALA A 194 8.59 -21.16 -18.13
CA ALA A 194 8.25 -21.60 -16.79
C ALA A 194 9.32 -22.44 -16.08
N ASP A 195 10.29 -23.02 -16.80
CA ASP A 195 11.41 -23.74 -16.19
C ASP A 195 12.61 -22.84 -15.83
N PHE A 196 12.52 -21.53 -16.08
CA PHE A 196 13.57 -20.55 -15.73
C PHE A 196 13.92 -20.59 -14.24
N PHE A 197 12.93 -20.82 -13.35
CA PHE A 197 13.22 -20.95 -11.91
C PHE A 197 14.11 -22.15 -11.55
N LYS A 198 14.14 -23.19 -12.39
CA LYS A 198 15.04 -24.35 -12.22
C LYS A 198 16.42 -24.07 -12.77
N ARG A 199 16.50 -23.30 -13.87
CA ARG A 199 17.77 -22.94 -14.52
C ARG A 199 18.54 -21.90 -13.70
N GLU A 200 17.85 -20.90 -13.16
CA GLU A 200 18.45 -19.74 -12.50
C GLU A 200 17.91 -19.48 -11.06
N PRO A 201 17.81 -20.50 -10.18
CA PRO A 201 17.21 -20.34 -8.85
C PRO A 201 17.98 -19.34 -7.98
N HIS A 202 19.31 -19.29 -8.11
CA HIS A 202 20.15 -18.37 -7.34
C HIS A 202 19.92 -16.91 -7.73
N LEU A 203 19.76 -16.63 -9.04
CA LEU A 203 19.42 -15.29 -9.53
C LEU A 203 18.07 -14.84 -8.97
N LEU A 204 17.05 -15.69 -9.08
CA LEU A 204 15.69 -15.37 -8.59
C LEU A 204 15.65 -15.14 -7.07
N LYS A 205 16.38 -15.94 -6.28
CA LYS A 205 16.51 -15.69 -4.84
C LYS A 205 17.19 -14.37 -4.55
N ARG A 206 18.28 -14.07 -5.24
CA ARG A 206 19.05 -12.84 -5.05
C ARG A 206 18.19 -11.62 -5.37
N THR A 207 17.45 -11.64 -6.48
CA THR A 207 16.59 -10.52 -6.88
C THR A 207 15.54 -10.23 -5.80
N LEU A 208 14.93 -11.26 -5.21
CA LEU A 208 14.04 -11.09 -4.07
C LEU A 208 14.77 -10.47 -2.88
N VAL A 209 15.94 -10.98 -2.49
CA VAL A 209 16.67 -10.53 -1.29
C VAL A 209 17.18 -9.09 -1.37
N GLU A 210 17.68 -8.69 -2.54
CA GLU A 210 18.38 -7.41 -2.72
C GLU A 210 17.45 -6.24 -3.07
N ASN A 211 16.34 -6.50 -3.77
CA ASN A 211 15.48 -5.44 -4.31
C ASN A 211 14.24 -5.12 -3.49
N THR A 212 13.99 -5.86 -2.42
CA THR A 212 12.96 -5.49 -1.45
C THR A 212 13.48 -5.66 -0.03
N LYS A 213 12.79 -5.03 0.92
CA LYS A 213 13.08 -5.15 2.35
C LYS A 213 11.81 -5.54 3.11
N PHE A 214 11.97 -6.52 3.98
CA PHE A 214 10.97 -6.95 4.94
C PHE A 214 11.36 -6.51 6.35
N GLY A 215 10.42 -6.57 7.28
CA GLY A 215 10.59 -6.14 8.65
C GLY A 215 9.95 -4.78 8.96
N ILE A 216 9.70 -4.56 10.26
CA ILE A 216 9.15 -3.31 10.76
C ILE A 216 10.18 -2.20 10.55
N GLY A 217 9.75 -1.11 9.91
CA GLY A 217 10.64 0.02 9.66
C GLY A 217 11.74 -0.27 8.63
N GLY A 218 11.58 -1.29 7.77
CA GLY A 218 12.47 -1.49 6.64
C GLY A 218 12.52 -0.25 5.74
N GLU A 219 13.69 0.05 5.20
CA GLU A 219 13.94 1.22 4.35
C GLU A 219 14.76 0.83 3.13
N THR A 220 14.53 1.49 1.99
CA THR A 220 15.36 1.32 0.78
C THR A 220 16.20 2.55 0.48
N GLY A 221 17.48 2.33 0.17
CA GLY A 221 18.43 3.41 -0.14
C GLY A 221 18.40 3.88 -1.60
N LYS A 222 17.95 3.02 -2.54
CA LYS A 222 17.84 3.33 -3.97
C LYS A 222 16.36 3.34 -4.37
N LYS A 223 15.95 4.34 -5.15
CA LYS A 223 14.60 4.51 -5.68
C LYS A 223 14.71 4.84 -7.18
N PHE A 224 13.85 4.27 -8.01
CA PHE A 224 13.79 4.59 -9.43
C PHE A 224 12.70 5.60 -9.75
N ASP A 225 11.54 5.44 -9.15
CA ASP A 225 10.45 6.39 -9.29
C ASP A 225 10.08 6.96 -7.92
N GLU A 226 10.23 8.27 -7.78
CA GLU A 226 9.84 9.03 -6.59
C GLU A 226 8.67 10.00 -6.86
N SER A 227 8.06 9.96 -8.06
CA SER A 227 7.03 10.90 -8.50
C SER A 227 5.80 10.93 -7.58
N VAL A 228 5.46 9.80 -6.95
CA VAL A 228 4.39 9.73 -5.94
C VAL A 228 4.64 10.68 -4.77
N MET A 229 5.89 11.05 -4.50
CA MET A 229 6.26 11.98 -3.45
C MET A 229 6.08 13.45 -3.85
N ASP A 230 5.87 13.73 -5.13
CA ASP A 230 5.61 15.07 -5.65
C ASP A 230 4.12 15.44 -5.62
N LEU A 231 3.25 14.48 -5.29
CA LEU A 231 1.81 14.70 -5.13
C LEU A 231 1.49 15.83 -4.14
N PRO A 232 0.63 16.81 -4.51
CA PRO A 232 0.31 17.96 -3.66
C PRO A 232 -0.38 17.56 -2.35
N GLU A 233 -1.08 16.42 -2.32
CA GLU A 233 -1.78 15.85 -1.16
C GLU A 233 -0.82 15.62 0.02
N TRP A 234 0.47 15.42 -0.23
CA TRP A 234 1.47 15.36 0.85
C TRP A 234 1.50 16.62 1.72
N ARG A 235 0.94 17.74 1.23
CA ARG A 235 0.84 19.02 1.94
C ARG A 235 -0.52 19.26 2.58
N ALA A 236 -1.51 18.40 2.32
CA ALA A 236 -2.92 18.61 2.66
C ALA A 236 -3.15 18.83 4.14
N THR A 237 -2.62 17.93 4.97
CA THR A 237 -2.86 17.98 6.42
C THR A 237 -1.54 17.87 7.17
N LYS A 238 -1.54 18.27 8.45
CA LYS A 238 -0.36 18.11 9.29
C LYS A 238 0.06 16.65 9.42
N ILE A 239 -0.90 15.73 9.61
CA ILE A 239 -0.62 14.30 9.78
C ILE A 239 0.02 13.71 8.53
N ILE A 240 -0.46 14.05 7.33
CA ILE A 240 0.13 13.59 6.07
C ILE A 240 1.55 14.15 5.91
N ARG A 241 1.74 15.47 6.13
CA ARG A 241 3.05 16.12 6.02
C ARG A 241 4.10 15.49 6.91
N ASP A 242 3.75 15.23 8.17
CA ASP A 242 4.67 14.66 9.15
C ASP A 242 5.09 13.22 8.80
N LEU A 243 4.29 12.50 8.00
CA LEU A 243 4.55 11.14 7.57
C LEU A 243 5.31 11.04 6.23
N LYS A 244 5.44 12.13 5.47
CA LYS A 244 6.06 12.13 4.14
C LYS A 244 7.47 11.55 4.14
N ASP A 245 8.32 11.95 5.09
CA ASP A 245 9.71 11.47 5.18
C ASP A 245 9.77 9.98 5.55
N LYS A 246 8.82 9.51 6.37
CA LYS A 246 8.70 8.09 6.71
C LYS A 246 8.26 7.29 5.48
N ALA A 247 7.24 7.77 4.76
CA ALA A 247 6.76 7.16 3.52
C ALA A 247 7.89 7.06 2.50
N TYR A 248 8.60 8.16 2.23
CA TYR A 248 9.76 8.15 1.33
C TYR A 248 10.78 7.07 1.71
N ARG A 249 11.18 6.96 2.97
CA ARG A 249 12.17 5.94 3.38
C ARG A 249 11.67 4.51 3.19
N GLN A 250 10.37 4.28 3.32
CA GLN A 250 9.73 2.97 3.20
C GLN A 250 9.30 2.60 1.77
N LEU A 251 9.44 3.51 0.79
CA LEU A 251 9.07 3.24 -0.60
C LEU A 251 9.93 2.10 -1.18
N GLY A 252 9.28 1.14 -1.85
CA GLY A 252 9.90 -0.07 -2.37
C GLY A 252 10.16 -1.15 -1.31
N THR A 253 9.38 -1.19 -0.22
CA THR A 253 9.49 -2.22 0.84
C THR A 253 8.25 -3.08 0.94
N SER A 254 8.39 -4.29 1.48
CA SER A 254 7.28 -5.26 1.60
C SER A 254 6.68 -5.29 2.99
N GLY A 255 7.48 -5.12 4.05
CA GLY A 255 6.94 -5.11 5.42
C GLY A 255 6.91 -6.43 6.15
N THR A 256 5.79 -6.70 6.84
CA THR A 256 5.59 -7.80 7.79
C THR A 256 4.17 -8.35 7.72
N GLY A 257 3.88 -9.41 8.50
CA GLY A 257 2.58 -10.08 8.46
C GLY A 257 2.46 -10.94 7.21
N ASN A 258 1.28 -10.93 6.59
CA ASN A 258 0.96 -11.71 5.39
C ASN A 258 1.55 -11.12 4.09
N HIS A 259 2.44 -10.13 4.18
CA HIS A 259 3.10 -9.53 3.02
C HIS A 259 4.20 -10.43 2.49
N PHE A 260 4.33 -10.50 1.17
CA PHE A 260 5.30 -11.35 0.50
C PHE A 260 5.71 -10.80 -0.86
N VAL A 261 6.83 -11.32 -1.37
CA VAL A 261 7.23 -11.20 -2.78
C VAL A 261 7.72 -12.57 -3.21
N GLU A 262 7.14 -13.12 -4.26
CA GLU A 262 7.37 -14.49 -4.66
C GLU A 262 7.50 -14.66 -6.18
N TRP A 263 8.39 -15.56 -6.55
CA TRP A 263 8.49 -16.09 -7.90
C TRP A 263 7.62 -17.33 -8.04
N GLY A 264 6.92 -17.42 -9.15
CA GLY A 264 6.13 -18.59 -9.50
C GLY A 264 5.90 -18.70 -11.00
N VAL A 265 5.05 -19.65 -11.37
CA VAL A 265 4.64 -19.90 -12.75
C VAL A 265 3.18 -19.53 -12.91
N VAL A 266 2.86 -18.72 -13.91
CA VAL A 266 1.48 -18.46 -14.35
C VAL A 266 1.17 -19.35 -15.54
N GLU A 267 0.17 -20.19 -15.38
CA GLU A 267 -0.45 -20.98 -16.45
C GLU A 267 -1.71 -20.26 -16.93
N VAL A 268 -1.66 -19.71 -18.14
CA VAL A 268 -2.79 -19.04 -18.81
C VAL A 268 -3.60 -20.09 -19.55
N PHE A 269 -4.88 -20.24 -19.20
CA PHE A 269 -5.73 -21.32 -19.73
C PHE A 269 -6.40 -20.97 -21.06
N GLU A 270 -6.71 -19.71 -21.27
CA GLU A 270 -7.41 -19.21 -22.44
C GLU A 270 -6.98 -17.79 -22.76
N GLN A 271 -7.23 -17.37 -23.99
CA GLN A 271 -7.03 -15.99 -24.40
C GLN A 271 -8.20 -15.13 -23.90
N ASP A 272 -7.88 -14.03 -23.23
CA ASP A 272 -8.83 -13.02 -22.74
C ASP A 272 -8.28 -11.64 -23.11
N ASP A 273 -9.18 -10.71 -23.43
CA ASP A 273 -8.84 -9.36 -23.90
C ASP A 273 -8.30 -8.46 -22.78
N LEU A 274 -8.72 -8.64 -21.52
CA LEU A 274 -8.18 -7.90 -20.38
C LEU A 274 -6.81 -8.42 -19.99
N LEU A 275 -6.63 -9.74 -19.91
CA LEU A 275 -5.31 -10.32 -19.60
C LEU A 275 -4.34 -10.09 -20.75
N GLY A 276 -4.80 -10.25 -22.00
CA GLY A 276 -4.04 -9.92 -23.21
C GLY A 276 -2.81 -10.79 -23.43
N LEU A 277 -2.79 -12.01 -22.90
CA LEU A 277 -1.67 -12.96 -23.04
C LEU A 277 -2.10 -14.21 -23.82
N PRO A 278 -1.21 -14.80 -24.64
CA PRO A 278 -1.43 -16.12 -25.21
C PRO A 278 -1.55 -17.21 -24.14
N VAL A 279 -2.22 -18.32 -24.51
CA VAL A 279 -2.22 -19.54 -23.71
C VAL A 279 -0.80 -20.07 -23.58
N GLY A 280 -0.36 -20.33 -22.36
CA GLY A 280 1.02 -20.72 -22.10
C GLY A 280 1.42 -20.65 -20.63
N ASN A 281 2.68 -20.98 -20.38
CA ASN A 281 3.27 -20.97 -19.05
C ASN A 281 4.41 -19.95 -18.98
N TYR A 282 4.30 -19.02 -18.05
CA TYR A 282 5.19 -17.86 -17.92
C TYR A 282 5.81 -17.79 -16.53
N LEU A 283 7.04 -17.32 -16.44
CA LEU A 283 7.58 -16.88 -15.16
C LEU A 283 6.88 -15.59 -14.71
N ALA A 284 6.47 -15.53 -13.45
CA ALA A 284 5.87 -14.33 -12.89
C ALA A 284 6.39 -14.00 -11.49
N LEU A 285 6.45 -12.71 -11.21
CA LEU A 285 6.70 -12.14 -9.90
C LEU A 285 5.38 -11.66 -9.32
N LEU A 286 4.99 -12.17 -8.15
CA LEU A 286 3.84 -11.70 -7.40
C LEU A 286 4.31 -11.00 -6.12
N SER A 287 3.75 -9.85 -5.81
CA SER A 287 3.96 -9.18 -4.54
C SER A 287 2.65 -8.82 -3.86
N HIS A 288 2.67 -8.87 -2.52
CA HIS A 288 1.60 -8.50 -1.63
C HIS A 288 2.15 -7.53 -0.58
N SER A 289 1.68 -6.30 -0.60
CA SER A 289 2.07 -5.24 0.31
C SER A 289 1.01 -4.14 0.29
N GLY A 290 1.23 -3.07 1.04
CA GLY A 290 0.31 -1.95 1.13
C GLY A 290 1.03 -0.63 1.33
N SER A 291 0.33 0.33 1.91
CA SER A 291 0.81 1.70 2.14
C SER A 291 1.78 1.83 3.33
N ARG A 292 2.24 0.70 3.87
CA ARG A 292 3.32 0.60 4.87
C ARG A 292 2.98 1.37 6.14
N GLY A 293 4.00 1.88 6.82
CA GLY A 293 3.81 2.64 8.05
C GLY A 293 3.15 4.00 7.85
N PHE A 294 2.93 4.45 6.61
CA PHE A 294 2.15 5.65 6.32
C PHE A 294 0.66 5.36 6.52
N GLY A 295 0.08 4.43 5.75
CA GLY A 295 -1.34 4.09 5.88
C GLY A 295 -1.69 3.49 7.24
N GLY A 296 -0.80 2.70 7.84
CA GLY A 296 -1.00 2.20 9.21
C GLY A 296 -1.18 3.33 10.24
N THR A 297 -0.40 4.41 10.14
CA THR A 297 -0.56 5.57 11.03
C THR A 297 -1.84 6.36 10.71
N VAL A 298 -2.15 6.56 9.41
CA VAL A 298 -3.37 7.24 8.95
C VAL A 298 -4.62 6.51 9.45
N ALA A 299 -4.70 5.19 9.24
CA ALA A 299 -5.81 4.36 9.69
C ALA A 299 -6.01 4.46 11.20
N GLY A 300 -4.95 4.32 12.00
CA GLY A 300 -5.04 4.41 13.46
C GLY A 300 -5.52 5.79 13.94
N TYR A 301 -5.03 6.88 13.34
CA TYR A 301 -5.43 8.24 13.69
C TYR A 301 -6.91 8.49 13.36
N TYR A 302 -7.31 8.28 12.11
CA TYR A 302 -8.67 8.61 11.67
C TYR A 302 -9.72 7.63 12.19
N SER A 303 -9.37 6.37 12.47
CA SER A 303 -10.29 5.44 13.15
C SER A 303 -10.61 5.91 14.58
N LYS A 304 -9.59 6.41 15.31
CA LYS A 304 -9.80 6.99 16.65
C LYS A 304 -10.65 8.26 16.57
N LEU A 305 -10.38 9.11 15.58
CA LEU A 305 -11.15 10.33 15.35
C LEU A 305 -12.62 10.03 15.02
N ALA A 306 -12.87 9.06 14.13
CA ALA A 306 -14.21 8.60 13.79
C ALA A 306 -14.98 8.14 15.04
N MET A 307 -14.37 7.30 15.88
CA MET A 307 -14.97 6.88 17.14
C MET A 307 -15.21 8.02 18.13
N GLN A 308 -14.46 9.12 18.03
CA GLN A 308 -14.66 10.31 18.86
C GLN A 308 -15.85 11.17 18.40
N LYS A 309 -16.04 11.28 17.08
CA LYS A 309 -17.10 12.08 16.46
C LYS A 309 -18.42 11.33 16.36
N THR A 310 -18.37 10.05 16.03
CA THR A 310 -19.55 9.20 15.85
C THR A 310 -19.59 8.16 16.97
N ARG A 311 -20.51 8.34 17.92
CA ARG A 311 -20.68 7.44 19.06
C ARG A 311 -21.68 6.36 18.72
N LEU A 312 -21.22 5.12 18.73
CA LEU A 312 -22.02 3.92 18.49
C LEU A 312 -22.01 3.01 19.73
N PRO A 313 -22.97 2.06 19.84
CA PRO A 313 -22.90 1.01 20.84
C PRO A 313 -21.57 0.26 20.80
N LYS A 314 -21.14 -0.29 21.94
CA LYS A 314 -19.81 -0.90 22.10
C LYS A 314 -19.49 -1.97 21.05
N SER A 315 -20.49 -2.76 20.63
CA SER A 315 -20.34 -3.78 19.59
C SER A 315 -20.03 -3.21 18.20
N ALA A 316 -20.46 -1.98 17.92
CA ALA A 316 -20.30 -1.30 16.64
C ALA A 316 -19.30 -0.13 16.69
N ALA A 317 -18.57 0.08 17.79
CA ALA A 317 -17.68 1.23 17.95
C ALA A 317 -16.65 1.33 16.80
N HIS A 318 -16.10 0.20 16.35
CA HIS A 318 -15.16 0.16 15.21
C HIS A 318 -15.81 0.39 13.84
N LEU A 319 -17.12 0.66 13.77
CA LEU A 319 -17.84 1.02 12.54
C LEU A 319 -18.21 2.51 12.51
N ALA A 320 -17.66 3.30 13.43
CA ALA A 320 -17.83 4.76 13.42
C ALA A 320 -17.27 5.37 12.13
N TRP A 321 -17.99 6.33 11.56
CA TRP A 321 -17.66 6.99 10.29
C TRP A 321 -17.26 8.45 10.47
N LEU A 322 -16.62 8.98 9.43
CA LEU A 322 -16.41 10.40 9.18
C LEU A 322 -17.31 10.86 8.04
N ASP A 323 -17.80 12.09 8.12
CA ASP A 323 -18.64 12.71 7.09
C ASP A 323 -17.77 13.51 6.11
N LEU A 324 -17.83 13.18 4.82
CA LEU A 324 -17.06 13.83 3.77
C LEU A 324 -17.43 15.30 3.56
N ASN A 325 -18.54 15.80 4.09
CA ASN A 325 -18.85 17.23 4.07
C ASN A 325 -18.10 18.04 5.14
N THR A 326 -17.31 17.36 5.97
CA THR A 326 -16.56 17.95 7.09
C THR A 326 -15.05 17.89 6.87
N GLU A 327 -14.32 18.72 7.60
CA GLU A 327 -12.86 18.80 7.60
C GLU A 327 -12.29 17.40 7.88
N GLU A 328 -12.73 16.74 8.95
CA GLU A 328 -12.23 15.42 9.34
C GLU A 328 -12.44 14.34 8.26
N GLY A 329 -13.60 14.35 7.59
CA GLY A 329 -13.88 13.41 6.50
C GLY A 329 -13.05 13.69 5.24
N GLN A 330 -12.93 14.96 4.84
CA GLN A 330 -12.08 15.36 3.71
C GLN A 330 -10.61 15.01 3.97
N GLU A 331 -10.12 15.28 5.18
CA GLU A 331 -8.76 14.93 5.56
C GLU A 331 -8.49 13.43 5.43
N TYR A 332 -9.40 12.58 5.94
CA TYR A 332 -9.24 11.13 5.81
C TYR A 332 -9.33 10.68 4.35
N TRP A 333 -10.26 11.24 3.58
CA TRP A 333 -10.43 10.91 2.16
C TRP A 333 -9.16 11.18 1.36
N ILE A 334 -8.54 12.34 1.57
CA ILE A 334 -7.25 12.69 0.93
C ILE A 334 -6.15 11.73 1.40
N ALA A 335 -6.05 11.46 2.71
CA ALA A 335 -5.03 10.58 3.25
C ALA A 335 -5.16 9.13 2.74
N MET A 336 -6.40 8.63 2.62
CA MET A 336 -6.70 7.29 2.12
C MET A 336 -6.33 7.18 0.64
N ASN A 337 -6.73 8.14 -0.20
CA ASN A 337 -6.40 8.13 -1.62
C ASN A 337 -4.89 8.26 -1.87
N LEU A 338 -4.21 9.13 -1.13
CA LEU A 338 -2.76 9.23 -1.17
C LEU A 338 -2.06 7.92 -0.74
N ALA A 339 -2.62 7.20 0.24
CA ALA A 339 -2.13 5.88 0.63
C ALA A 339 -2.31 4.85 -0.49
N GLY A 340 -3.40 4.96 -1.28
CA GLY A 340 -3.62 4.20 -2.50
C GLY A 340 -2.53 4.40 -3.56
N GLU A 341 -2.28 5.66 -3.92
CA GLU A 341 -1.22 6.03 -4.87
C GLU A 341 0.16 5.56 -4.38
N TYR A 342 0.44 5.79 -3.09
CA TYR A 342 1.69 5.35 -2.48
C TYR A 342 1.86 3.82 -2.48
N ALA A 343 0.79 3.06 -2.19
CA ALA A 343 0.84 1.60 -2.24
C ALA A 343 1.12 1.10 -3.66
N SER A 344 0.47 1.67 -4.67
CA SER A 344 0.73 1.35 -6.08
C SER A 344 2.19 1.62 -6.46
N ALA A 345 2.68 2.83 -6.19
CA ALA A 345 4.08 3.21 -6.43
C ALA A 345 5.07 2.31 -5.68
N ASN A 346 4.73 1.87 -4.47
CA ASN A 346 5.57 0.95 -3.69
C ASN A 346 5.73 -0.41 -4.39
N HIS A 347 4.66 -0.96 -4.97
CA HIS A 347 4.71 -2.17 -5.77
C HIS A 347 5.49 -1.97 -7.07
N HIS A 348 5.21 -0.90 -7.81
CA HIS A 348 5.91 -0.59 -9.06
C HIS A 348 7.41 -0.42 -8.84
N GLU A 349 7.82 0.20 -7.74
CA GLU A 349 9.23 0.34 -7.37
C GLU A 349 9.90 -1.03 -7.09
N ILE A 350 9.22 -1.96 -6.39
CA ILE A 350 9.72 -3.33 -6.17
C ILE A 350 9.85 -4.07 -7.52
N HIS A 351 8.82 -4.01 -8.35
CA HIS A 351 8.77 -4.72 -9.63
C HIS A 351 9.79 -4.16 -10.62
N ALA A 352 9.92 -2.84 -10.72
CA ALA A 352 10.89 -2.17 -11.58
C ALA A 352 12.33 -2.52 -11.20
N LYS A 353 12.65 -2.56 -9.90
CA LYS A 353 13.96 -2.99 -9.41
C LYS A 353 14.31 -4.40 -9.85
N ILE A 354 13.38 -5.33 -9.65
CA ILE A 354 13.58 -6.75 -9.97
C ILE A 354 13.65 -6.96 -11.49
N ALA A 355 12.73 -6.37 -12.25
CA ALA A 355 12.71 -6.44 -13.71
C ALA A 355 14.04 -5.93 -14.32
N ARG A 356 14.57 -4.83 -13.79
CA ARG A 356 15.85 -4.27 -14.23
C ARG A 356 17.05 -5.15 -13.90
N GLU A 357 17.06 -5.82 -12.75
CA GLU A 357 18.12 -6.79 -12.43
C GLU A 357 18.05 -8.01 -13.36
N LEU A 358 16.85 -8.47 -13.70
CA LEU A 358 16.64 -9.52 -14.69
C LEU A 358 16.95 -9.08 -16.13
N ARG A 359 16.99 -7.77 -16.39
CA ARG A 359 17.08 -7.17 -17.74
C ARG A 359 15.89 -7.53 -18.63
N GLU A 360 14.75 -7.74 -18.00
CA GLU A 360 13.51 -8.11 -18.67
C GLU A 360 12.43 -7.05 -18.45
N LYS A 361 11.52 -6.94 -19.42
CA LYS A 361 10.31 -6.13 -19.28
C LYS A 361 9.11 -7.06 -19.09
N PRO A 362 8.22 -6.80 -18.12
CA PRO A 362 6.98 -7.56 -18.02
C PRO A 362 6.16 -7.43 -19.30
N LEU A 363 5.62 -8.55 -19.79
CA LEU A 363 4.61 -8.60 -20.85
C LEU A 363 3.29 -7.98 -20.37
N LYS A 364 2.95 -8.23 -19.11
CA LYS A 364 1.73 -7.75 -18.47
C LYS A 364 2.00 -7.50 -16.99
N MET A 365 1.37 -6.44 -16.47
CA MET A 365 1.22 -6.21 -15.05
C MET A 365 -0.26 -6.29 -14.69
N VAL A 366 -0.57 -7.02 -13.62
CA VAL A 366 -1.92 -7.15 -13.07
C VAL A 366 -1.88 -6.66 -11.63
N GLU A 367 -2.85 -5.86 -11.22
CA GLU A 367 -2.90 -5.32 -9.87
C GLU A 367 -4.33 -5.06 -9.40
N ASN A 368 -4.58 -5.27 -8.12
CA ASN A 368 -5.89 -5.03 -7.52
C ASN A 368 -5.76 -4.65 -6.03
N HIS A 369 -6.65 -3.76 -5.59
CA HIS A 369 -6.77 -3.34 -4.19
C HIS A 369 -7.69 -4.29 -3.46
N HIS A 370 -7.48 -4.46 -2.16
CA HIS A 370 -8.43 -5.22 -1.33
C HIS A 370 -8.78 -4.60 0.04
N ASN A 371 -8.27 -3.39 0.33
CA ASN A 371 -8.58 -2.62 1.53
C ASN A 371 -8.78 -1.14 1.14
N PHE A 372 -9.99 -0.74 0.77
CA PHE A 372 -10.24 0.63 0.29
C PHE A 372 -11.73 0.99 0.33
N ALA A 373 -12.04 2.25 0.08
CA ALA A 373 -13.40 2.73 -0.11
C ALA A 373 -13.52 3.54 -1.41
N TRP A 374 -14.61 3.33 -2.15
CA TRP A 374 -14.85 3.96 -3.44
C TRP A 374 -16.24 4.59 -3.47
N LYS A 375 -16.36 5.77 -4.09
CA LYS A 375 -17.67 6.28 -4.52
C LYS A 375 -18.09 5.47 -5.75
N GLU A 376 -19.21 4.77 -5.67
CA GLU A 376 -19.75 3.93 -6.74
C GLU A 376 -21.25 4.19 -6.93
N THR A 377 -21.79 3.72 -8.05
CA THR A 377 -23.21 3.77 -8.35
C THR A 377 -23.75 2.34 -8.39
N LEU A 378 -24.76 2.06 -7.58
CA LEU A 378 -25.45 0.77 -7.58
C LEU A 378 -26.28 0.59 -8.86
N SER A 379 -26.72 -0.64 -9.16
CA SER A 379 -27.51 -0.93 -10.36
C SER A 379 -28.88 -0.23 -10.40
N ASN A 380 -29.38 0.24 -9.24
CA ASN A 380 -30.58 1.07 -9.13
C ASN A 380 -30.33 2.58 -9.38
N GLY A 381 -29.08 2.99 -9.65
CA GLY A 381 -28.68 4.39 -9.88
C GLY A 381 -28.30 5.18 -8.62
N GLU A 382 -28.34 4.56 -7.44
CA GLU A 382 -28.00 5.21 -6.17
C GLU A 382 -26.48 5.35 -5.99
N GLU A 383 -26.02 6.56 -5.67
CA GLU A 383 -24.62 6.81 -5.31
C GLU A 383 -24.34 6.37 -3.88
N VAL A 384 -23.26 5.62 -3.70
CA VAL A 384 -22.88 5.02 -2.42
C VAL A 384 -21.38 5.08 -2.18
N MET A 385 -20.99 4.97 -0.92
CA MET A 385 -19.61 4.68 -0.54
C MET A 385 -19.43 3.18 -0.29
N VAL A 386 -18.73 2.48 -1.17
CA VAL A 386 -18.46 1.05 -1.04
C VAL A 386 -17.13 0.83 -0.35
N HIS A 387 -17.19 0.26 0.86
CA HIS A 387 -16.04 -0.16 1.64
C HIS A 387 -15.75 -1.63 1.37
N ARG A 388 -14.51 -1.96 1.00
CA ARG A 388 -14.05 -3.35 0.88
C ARG A 388 -12.87 -3.57 1.82
N LYS A 389 -12.97 -4.61 2.64
CA LYS A 389 -11.90 -5.05 3.55
C LYS A 389 -11.61 -6.51 3.36
N GLY A 390 -10.43 -6.83 2.84
CA GLY A 390 -10.15 -8.15 2.31
C GLY A 390 -11.15 -8.58 1.24
N ALA A 391 -11.57 -7.65 0.38
CA ALA A 391 -12.40 -7.94 -0.78
C ALA A 391 -11.97 -7.03 -1.92
N THR A 392 -12.03 -7.51 -3.14
CA THR A 392 -11.49 -6.80 -4.31
C THR A 392 -12.59 -6.45 -5.31
N PRO A 393 -12.49 -5.32 -6.05
CA PRO A 393 -13.38 -5.05 -7.17
C PRO A 393 -13.39 -6.19 -8.19
N ALA A 394 -14.58 -6.51 -8.69
CA ALA A 394 -14.88 -7.62 -9.58
C ALA A 394 -16.00 -7.25 -10.57
N GLY A 395 -15.98 -6.02 -11.07
CA GLY A 395 -16.76 -5.59 -12.23
C GLY A 395 -16.33 -6.28 -13.53
N PRO A 396 -17.11 -6.17 -14.62
CA PRO A 396 -16.84 -6.86 -15.89
C PRO A 396 -15.50 -6.53 -16.55
N ASN A 397 -14.90 -5.40 -16.18
CA ASN A 397 -13.62 -4.90 -16.69
C ASN A 397 -12.49 -4.95 -15.64
N ASP A 398 -12.75 -5.56 -14.48
CA ASP A 398 -11.77 -5.69 -13.42
C ASP A 398 -10.98 -6.98 -13.57
N LEU A 399 -9.66 -6.85 -13.59
CA LEU A 399 -8.71 -7.96 -13.53
C LEU A 399 -8.11 -7.99 -12.12
N GLY A 400 -8.15 -9.15 -11.48
CA GLY A 400 -7.73 -9.31 -10.09
C GLY A 400 -6.82 -10.52 -9.89
N ILE A 401 -6.11 -10.52 -8.76
CA ILE A 401 -5.33 -11.65 -8.27
C ILE A 401 -5.91 -12.07 -6.92
N ILE A 402 -6.22 -13.36 -6.80
CA ILE A 402 -6.69 -13.98 -5.56
C ILE A 402 -5.61 -14.99 -5.12
N PRO A 403 -4.66 -14.62 -4.24
CA PRO A 403 -3.64 -15.52 -3.72
C PRO A 403 -4.20 -16.59 -2.77
N GLY A 404 -3.58 -17.76 -2.78
CA GLY A 404 -3.80 -18.79 -1.77
C GLY A 404 -2.96 -18.56 -0.52
N SER A 405 -1.81 -19.24 -0.45
CA SER A 405 -0.81 -19.13 0.62
C SER A 405 0.57 -19.37 0.02
N MET A 406 1.64 -19.30 0.83
CA MET A 406 3.01 -19.58 0.36
C MET A 406 3.21 -20.93 -0.35
N THR A 407 2.28 -21.89 -0.20
CA THR A 407 2.34 -23.20 -0.88
C THR A 407 1.11 -23.53 -1.74
N GLN A 408 0.04 -22.75 -1.60
CA GLN A 408 -1.19 -22.95 -2.37
C GLN A 408 -1.20 -22.03 -3.59
N PRO A 409 -1.87 -22.41 -4.68
CA PRO A 409 -1.93 -21.57 -5.88
C PRO A 409 -2.64 -20.25 -5.62
N GLY A 410 -2.35 -19.25 -6.46
CA GLY A 410 -3.18 -18.07 -6.65
C GLY A 410 -3.87 -18.12 -8.01
N PHE A 411 -4.84 -17.24 -8.22
CA PHE A 411 -5.61 -17.18 -9.47
C PHE A 411 -5.64 -15.76 -10.01
N VAL A 412 -5.40 -15.62 -11.31
CA VAL A 412 -5.72 -14.39 -12.05
C VAL A 412 -7.15 -14.53 -12.54
N VAL A 413 -7.99 -13.57 -12.19
CA VAL A 413 -9.42 -13.63 -12.40
C VAL A 413 -9.94 -12.37 -13.07
N ARG A 414 -11.04 -12.50 -13.79
CA ARG A 414 -11.85 -11.39 -14.30
C ARG A 414 -13.16 -11.32 -13.53
N GLY A 415 -13.56 -10.13 -13.13
CA GLY A 415 -14.84 -9.90 -12.49
C GLY A 415 -16.03 -10.13 -13.43
N LYS A 416 -17.16 -10.61 -12.88
CA LYS A 416 -18.41 -10.80 -13.62
C LYS A 416 -19.43 -9.68 -13.43
N GLY A 417 -19.16 -8.72 -12.51
CA GLY A 417 -20.07 -7.62 -12.22
C GLY A 417 -21.35 -8.08 -11.52
N HIS A 418 -21.22 -8.93 -10.50
CA HIS A 418 -22.38 -9.46 -9.80
C HIS A 418 -22.99 -8.42 -8.84
N ASP A 419 -24.19 -7.94 -9.16
CA ASP A 419 -24.88 -6.84 -8.44
C ASP A 419 -24.97 -7.05 -6.93
N THR A 420 -25.45 -8.20 -6.46
CA THR A 420 -25.62 -8.44 -5.02
C THR A 420 -24.30 -8.62 -4.26
N ALA A 421 -23.19 -8.78 -4.99
CA ALA A 421 -21.84 -8.78 -4.42
C ALA A 421 -21.23 -7.38 -4.45
N LEU A 422 -21.96 -6.36 -4.90
CA LEU A 422 -21.48 -4.99 -5.09
C LEU A 422 -20.23 -4.97 -5.97
N ASN A 423 -20.27 -5.72 -7.08
CA ASN A 423 -19.15 -5.90 -7.99
C ASN A 423 -17.86 -6.27 -7.25
N SER A 424 -17.92 -7.24 -6.33
CA SER A 424 -16.77 -7.62 -5.49
C SER A 424 -16.53 -9.13 -5.47
N ALA A 425 -15.30 -9.51 -5.15
CA ALA A 425 -14.86 -10.89 -4.97
C ALA A 425 -13.93 -11.03 -3.75
N SER A 426 -13.60 -12.27 -3.38
CA SER A 426 -12.62 -12.55 -2.33
C SER A 426 -11.26 -11.94 -2.65
N HIS A 427 -10.46 -11.61 -1.63
CA HIS A 427 -9.09 -11.14 -1.84
C HIS A 427 -8.03 -12.24 -1.71
N GLY A 428 -8.37 -13.41 -1.17
CA GLY A 428 -7.42 -14.50 -0.97
C GLY A 428 -8.08 -15.73 -0.35
N ALA A 429 -7.31 -16.60 0.32
CA ALA A 429 -7.86 -17.78 0.98
C ALA A 429 -8.60 -17.45 2.30
N GLY A 430 -8.22 -16.39 3.01
CA GLY A 430 -8.75 -16.07 4.33
C GLY A 430 -8.22 -17.01 5.42
N ARG A 431 -8.19 -16.52 6.68
CA ARG A 431 -7.63 -17.27 7.80
C ARG A 431 -8.66 -18.20 8.42
N VAL A 432 -8.20 -19.35 8.93
CA VAL A 432 -8.98 -20.27 9.79
C VAL A 432 -8.62 -20.15 11.27
N MET A 433 -7.56 -19.42 11.60
CA MET A 433 -7.14 -19.19 12.98
C MET A 433 -6.35 -17.87 13.16
N SER A 434 -6.36 -17.35 14.38
CA SER A 434 -5.58 -16.17 14.76
C SER A 434 -4.08 -16.44 14.71
N ARG A 435 -3.28 -15.37 14.69
CA ARG A 435 -1.81 -15.47 14.75
C ARG A 435 -1.35 -16.16 16.04
N THR A 436 -1.95 -15.81 17.18
CA THR A 436 -1.68 -16.44 18.48
C THR A 436 -1.92 -17.95 18.43
N LYS A 437 -3.08 -18.38 17.91
CA LYS A 437 -3.39 -19.81 17.78
C LYS A 437 -2.44 -20.53 16.84
N ALA A 438 -1.97 -19.87 15.78
CA ALA A 438 -0.99 -20.46 14.88
C ALA A 438 0.34 -20.74 15.59
N PHE A 439 0.83 -19.83 16.42
CA PHE A 439 2.04 -20.04 17.23
C PHE A 439 1.90 -21.16 18.26
N GLU A 440 0.70 -21.34 18.82
CA GLU A 440 0.42 -22.38 19.80
C GLU A 440 0.31 -23.78 19.17
N ASN A 441 -0.22 -23.87 17.95
CA ASN A 441 -0.63 -25.16 17.36
C ASN A 441 0.26 -25.64 16.19
N ILE A 442 1.11 -24.78 15.63
CA ILE A 442 1.92 -25.12 14.46
C ILE A 442 3.40 -25.16 14.85
N THR A 443 4.08 -26.22 14.42
CA THR A 443 5.52 -26.39 14.63
C THR A 443 6.33 -26.11 13.36
N ARG A 444 7.61 -25.75 13.51
CA ARG A 444 8.52 -25.59 12.37
C ARG A 444 8.73 -26.87 11.58
N HIS A 445 8.69 -28.01 12.25
CA HIS A 445 8.79 -29.29 11.58
C HIS A 445 7.62 -29.51 10.60
N GLN A 446 6.38 -29.22 11.03
CA GLN A 446 5.20 -29.29 10.14
C GLN A 446 5.31 -28.33 8.95
N LEU A 447 5.75 -27.09 9.18
CA LEU A 447 5.95 -26.12 8.11
C LEU A 447 7.01 -26.62 7.10
N ASN A 448 8.18 -27.05 7.57
CA ASN A 448 9.25 -27.54 6.70
C ASN A 448 8.82 -28.76 5.90
N LYS A 449 8.08 -29.69 6.51
CA LYS A 449 7.53 -30.87 5.83
C LYS A 449 6.65 -30.48 4.64
N ILE A 450 5.72 -29.53 4.83
CA ILE A 450 4.84 -29.06 3.74
C ILE A 450 5.64 -28.35 2.65
N LEU A 451 6.65 -27.56 3.01
CA LEU A 451 7.53 -26.89 2.04
C LEU A 451 8.31 -27.89 1.18
N GLU A 452 8.80 -28.98 1.79
CA GLU A 452 9.47 -30.08 1.08
C GLU A 452 8.51 -30.83 0.16
N GLU A 453 7.32 -31.20 0.65
CA GLU A 453 6.28 -31.90 -0.13
C GLU A 453 5.80 -31.08 -1.34
N THR A 454 5.75 -29.75 -1.22
CA THR A 454 5.32 -28.84 -2.28
C THR A 454 6.47 -28.28 -3.12
N ASN A 455 7.72 -28.61 -2.78
CA ASN A 455 8.93 -28.12 -3.43
C ASN A 455 8.99 -26.57 -3.49
N ILE A 456 8.64 -25.93 -2.38
CA ILE A 456 8.66 -24.46 -2.22
C ILE A 456 9.91 -24.03 -1.45
N GLN A 457 10.58 -23.01 -1.97
CA GLN A 457 11.74 -22.42 -1.33
C GLN A 457 11.32 -21.15 -0.58
N LEU A 458 11.23 -21.24 0.75
CA LEU A 458 10.86 -20.13 1.61
C LEU A 458 12.12 -19.38 2.12
N ILE A 459 12.10 -18.04 2.03
CA ILE A 459 13.09 -17.13 2.59
C ILE A 459 12.39 -16.27 3.65
N GLY A 460 12.82 -16.40 4.90
CA GLY A 460 12.13 -15.82 6.05
C GLY A 460 10.86 -16.61 6.37
N GLY A 461 9.78 -15.91 6.70
CA GLY A 461 8.50 -16.51 7.05
C GLY A 461 8.41 -16.90 8.52
N ASP A 462 7.21 -16.74 9.08
CA ASP A 462 6.91 -17.03 10.47
C ASP A 462 5.67 -17.96 10.56
N LEU A 463 5.37 -18.45 11.76
CA LEU A 463 4.49 -19.60 12.01
C LEU A 463 3.02 -19.20 11.84
N ASP A 464 2.75 -17.91 12.06
CA ASP A 464 1.46 -17.25 11.90
C ASP A 464 1.03 -17.09 10.43
N GLU A 465 1.92 -17.35 9.49
CA GLU A 465 1.67 -17.32 8.05
C GLU A 465 1.82 -18.71 7.39
N ALA A 466 2.00 -19.76 8.19
CA ALA A 466 2.12 -21.12 7.68
C ALA A 466 0.86 -21.54 6.88
N PRO A 467 0.97 -22.40 5.85
CA PRO A 467 -0.17 -22.74 4.98
C PRO A 467 -1.43 -23.24 5.70
N MET A 468 -1.26 -23.88 6.87
CA MET A 468 -2.32 -24.43 7.71
C MET A 468 -3.22 -23.37 8.36
N VAL A 469 -2.80 -22.10 8.38
CA VAL A 469 -3.60 -21.00 8.96
C VAL A 469 -4.62 -20.46 7.98
N TYR A 470 -4.57 -20.88 6.72
CA TYR A 470 -5.42 -20.41 5.63
C TYR A 470 -6.45 -21.46 5.22
N LYS A 471 -7.62 -21.01 4.73
CA LYS A 471 -8.59 -21.92 4.10
C LYS A 471 -7.97 -22.55 2.85
N ASN A 472 -8.62 -23.59 2.31
CA ASN A 472 -8.27 -24.12 1.01
C ASN A 472 -8.73 -23.12 -0.07
N ILE A 473 -7.77 -22.59 -0.86
CA ILE A 473 -8.07 -21.61 -1.90
C ILE A 473 -8.99 -22.16 -2.99
N GLU A 474 -8.90 -23.44 -3.35
CA GLU A 474 -9.74 -24.05 -4.38
C GLU A 474 -11.21 -24.06 -3.92
N THR A 475 -11.46 -24.26 -2.63
CA THR A 475 -12.79 -24.15 -2.02
C THR A 475 -13.34 -22.72 -2.10
N VAL A 476 -12.50 -21.73 -1.80
CA VAL A 476 -12.87 -20.30 -1.88
C VAL A 476 -13.20 -19.89 -3.32
N ILE A 477 -12.43 -20.34 -4.30
CA ILE A 477 -12.69 -20.08 -5.73
C ILE A 477 -13.96 -20.79 -6.20
N ALA A 478 -14.18 -22.03 -5.80
CA ALA A 478 -15.41 -22.77 -6.14
C ALA A 478 -16.68 -22.08 -5.61
N ALA A 479 -16.62 -21.45 -4.43
CA ALA A 479 -17.73 -20.76 -3.81
C ALA A 479 -18.09 -19.39 -4.42
N GLN A 480 -17.34 -18.92 -5.43
CA GLN A 480 -17.55 -17.61 -6.07
C GLN A 480 -17.47 -17.66 -7.60
N GLN A 481 -17.78 -18.81 -8.21
CA GLN A 481 -17.79 -18.94 -9.66
C GLN A 481 -18.76 -17.96 -10.33
N ASP A 482 -19.79 -17.49 -9.63
CA ASP A 482 -20.72 -16.47 -10.13
C ASP A 482 -20.15 -15.05 -10.06
N LEU A 483 -19.12 -14.81 -9.25
CA LEU A 483 -18.49 -13.50 -9.05
C LEU A 483 -17.33 -13.26 -10.01
N VAL A 484 -16.58 -14.32 -10.34
CA VAL A 484 -15.36 -14.21 -11.13
C VAL A 484 -15.21 -15.34 -12.15
N LYS A 485 -14.46 -15.06 -13.22
CA LYS A 485 -13.96 -16.04 -14.19
C LYS A 485 -12.46 -16.23 -13.98
N VAL A 486 -12.00 -17.46 -13.79
CA VAL A 486 -10.57 -17.78 -13.67
C VAL A 486 -9.94 -17.78 -15.06
N LEU A 487 -8.88 -16.99 -15.24
CA LEU A 487 -8.14 -16.86 -16.51
C LEU A 487 -6.78 -17.58 -16.46
N ALA A 488 -6.13 -17.56 -15.30
CA ALA A 488 -4.84 -18.19 -15.12
C ALA A 488 -4.62 -18.67 -13.68
N LYS A 489 -3.74 -19.66 -13.52
CA LYS A 489 -3.30 -20.19 -12.21
C LYS A 489 -1.84 -19.82 -11.97
N PHE A 490 -1.57 -19.19 -10.83
CA PHE A 490 -0.24 -18.91 -10.34
C PHE A 490 0.20 -19.99 -9.34
N SER A 491 1.33 -20.63 -9.59
CA SER A 491 1.93 -21.62 -8.70
C SER A 491 3.23 -21.08 -8.10
N PRO A 492 3.31 -20.79 -6.79
CA PRO A 492 4.52 -20.27 -6.17
C PRO A 492 5.69 -21.27 -6.29
N LYS A 493 6.92 -20.77 -6.23
CA LYS A 493 8.17 -21.55 -6.27
C LYS A 493 9.21 -21.05 -5.27
N ILE A 494 9.42 -19.74 -5.21
CA ILE A 494 10.37 -19.11 -4.30
C ILE A 494 9.65 -17.96 -3.62
N VAL A 495 9.43 -18.07 -2.31
CA VAL A 495 8.63 -17.12 -1.53
C VAL A 495 9.55 -16.37 -0.58
N ARG A 496 9.46 -15.05 -0.57
CA ARG A 496 10.10 -14.21 0.44
C ARG A 496 9.06 -13.52 1.30
N MET A 497 9.22 -13.68 2.61
CA MET A 497 8.39 -13.03 3.64
C MET A 497 9.29 -12.38 4.69
N ALA A 498 8.68 -11.72 5.68
CA ALA A 498 9.41 -11.21 6.82
C ALA A 498 9.96 -12.35 7.67
N ASP A 499 11.17 -12.16 8.19
CA ASP A 499 11.72 -13.05 9.20
C ASP A 499 10.87 -13.02 10.47
N ALA A 500 10.91 -14.13 11.22
CA ALA A 500 10.23 -14.22 12.50
C ALA A 500 10.71 -13.10 13.45
N ASN A 501 9.86 -12.12 13.71
CA ASN A 501 10.16 -11.03 14.62
C ASN A 501 9.96 -11.51 16.07
N ARG A 502 10.97 -12.18 16.63
CA ARG A 502 11.04 -12.39 18.09
C ARG A 502 11.37 -11.07 18.79
N LYS A 503 10.41 -10.14 18.84
CA LYS A 503 10.40 -9.07 19.85
C LYS A 503 9.11 -9.20 20.63
N GLU A 504 9.25 -9.63 21.88
CA GLU A 504 8.20 -9.63 22.91
C GLU A 504 7.51 -8.26 22.96
N GLY A 505 6.17 -8.27 23.07
CA GLY A 505 5.40 -7.08 23.43
C GLY A 505 4.76 -6.31 22.27
N ARG A 506 4.08 -6.98 21.34
CA ARG A 506 3.03 -6.33 20.54
C ARG A 506 1.72 -7.09 20.66
N GLU A 507 0.78 -6.43 21.31
CA GLU A 507 -0.63 -6.79 21.38
C GLU A 507 -1.23 -6.59 19.99
N ASP A 508 -1.69 -7.69 19.37
CA ASP A 508 -2.77 -7.69 18.37
C ASP A 508 -4.11 -7.81 19.13
#